data_AF-A0A968PZ45-F1
#
_entry.id   AF-A0A968PZ45-F1
#
_cell.length_a   1.000
_cell.length_b   1.000
_cell.length_c   1.000
_cell.angle_alpha   90.00
_cell.angle_beta   90.00
_cell.angle_gamma   90.00
#
_symmetry.space_group_name_H-M   'P 1'
#
loop_
_entity.id
_entity.type
_entity.pdbx_description
1 polymer ?
#
loop_
_entity_poly.entity_id
_entity_poly.type
_entity_poly.pdbx_seq_one_letter_code
_entity_poly.pdbx_strand_id
1 'polypeptide(L)' 'MTNEEILREIDSLPPEGQRQVIDFIAFIRQRYGYLQLRETPASDLSTESFIGIWQDRNDLKDSSAWVRSIRESEWAK' A
#
# COMPACT_ATOMS: atom_id res chain seq x y z
N MET A 1 -18.99 -14.68 29.27
CA MET A 1 -17.80 -15.50 28.99
C MET A 1 -16.58 -14.72 29.42
N THR A 2 -15.90 -15.17 30.47
CA THR A 2 -14.63 -14.59 30.94
C THR A 2 -13.46 -15.18 30.16
N ASN A 3 -12.29 -14.54 30.16
CA ASN A 3 -11.10 -15.07 29.48
C ASN A 3 -10.73 -16.49 29.97
N GLU A 4 -11.00 -16.78 31.24
CA GLU A 4 -10.74 -18.08 31.86
C GLU A 4 -11.70 -19.18 31.39
N GLU A 5 -12.93 -18.82 31.02
CA GLU A 5 -13.91 -19.75 30.45
C GLU A 5 -13.54 -20.06 28.99
N ILE A 6 -13.07 -19.07 28.23
CA ILE A 6 -12.65 -19.25 26.84
C ILE A 6 -11.44 -20.19 26.75
N LEU A 7 -10.44 -20.03 27.63
CA LEU A 7 -9.27 -20.92 27.65
C LEU A 7 -9.65 -22.36 27.98
N ARG A 8 -10.57 -22.57 28.94
CA ARG A 8 -11.07 -23.90 29.29
C ARG A 8 -11.83 -24.57 28.14
N GLU A 9 -12.60 -23.80 27.38
CA GLU A 9 -13.28 -24.31 26.17
C GLU A 9 -12.29 -24.63 25.05
N ILE A 10 -11.20 -23.88 24.90
CA ILE A 10 -10.15 -24.20 23.91
C ILE A 10 -9.41 -25.49 24.31
N ASP A 11 -9.13 -25.66 25.59
CA ASP A 11 -8.45 -26.86 26.12
C ASP A 11 -9.35 -28.11 26.07
N SER A 12 -10.67 -27.94 26.10
CA SER A 12 -11.65 -29.05 25.99
C SER A 12 -11.84 -29.55 24.54
N LEU A 13 -11.36 -28.80 23.54
CA LEU A 13 -11.46 -29.17 22.13
C LEU A 13 -10.49 -30.30 21.76
N PRO A 14 -10.85 -31.14 20.76
CA PRO A 14 -9.92 -32.09 20.17
C PRO A 14 -8.75 -31.37 19.47
N PRO A 15 -7.61 -32.06 19.23
CA PRO A 15 -6.40 -31.46 18.65
C PRO A 15 -6.64 -30.71 17.33
N GLU A 16 -7.57 -31.20 16.50
CA GLU A 16 -7.98 -30.56 15.25
C GLU A 16 -8.69 -29.22 15.50
N GLY A 17 -9.51 -29.14 16.56
CA GLY A 17 -10.20 -27.91 16.95
C GLY A 17 -9.22 -26.86 17.49
N GLN A 18 -8.23 -27.28 18.28
CA GLN A 18 -7.18 -26.38 18.76
C GLN A 18 -6.36 -25.78 17.61
N ARG A 19 -6.04 -26.59 16.59
CA ARG A 19 -5.36 -26.11 15.37
C ARG A 19 -6.19 -25.05 14.64
N GLN A 20 -7.49 -25.27 14.48
CA GLN A 20 -8.38 -24.30 13.84
C GLN A 20 -8.42 -22.97 14.60
N VAL A 21 -8.40 -22.99 15.94
CA VAL A 21 -8.34 -21.77 16.75
C VAL A 21 -7.03 -21.01 16.52
N ILE A 22 -5.90 -21.72 16.49
CA ILE A 22 -4.57 -21.14 16.21
C ILE A 22 -4.54 -20.50 14.82
N ASP A 23 -5.03 -21.20 13.80
CA ASP A 23 -5.10 -20.70 12.43
C ASP A 23 -6.00 -19.46 12.33
N PHE A 24 -7.11 -19.46 13.06
CA PHE A 24 -8.02 -18.31 13.11
C PHE A 24 -7.40 -17.10 13.82
N ILE A 25 -6.66 -17.31 14.90
CA ILE A 25 -5.88 -16.25 15.57
C ILE A 25 -4.83 -15.68 14.61
N ALA A 26 -4.13 -16.54 13.86
CA ALA A 26 -3.16 -16.11 12.86
C ALA A 26 -3.83 -15.26 11.76
N PHE A 27 -5.00 -15.69 11.27
CA PHE A 27 -5.80 -14.93 10.30
C PHE A 27 -6.23 -13.55 10.82
N ILE A 28 -6.73 -13.47 12.06
CA ILE A 28 -7.10 -12.21 12.70
C ILE A 28 -5.88 -11.30 12.83
N ARG A 29 -4.75 -11.83 13.33
CA ARG A 29 -3.51 -11.07 13.44
C ARG A 29 -3.02 -10.54 12.10
N GLN A 30 -3.15 -11.30 11.03
CA GLN A 30 -2.80 -10.83 9.68
C GLN A 30 -3.73 -9.72 9.21
N ARG A 31 -5.05 -9.88 9.40
CA ARG A 31 -6.07 -8.89 8.99
C ARG A 31 -5.88 -7.54 9.70
N TYR A 32 -5.62 -7.56 11.00
CA TYR A 32 -5.45 -6.34 11.80
C TYR A 32 -4.00 -5.85 11.86
N GLY A 33 -3.02 -6.74 11.70
CA GLY A 33 -1.61 -6.38 11.56
C GLY A 33 -1.32 -5.63 10.27
N TYR A 34 -2.03 -5.95 9.18
CA TYR A 34 -1.97 -5.19 7.92
C TYR A 34 -2.53 -3.76 8.05
N LEU A 35 -3.53 -3.55 8.91
CA LEU A 35 -4.04 -2.20 9.21
C LEU A 35 -3.02 -1.36 10.01
N GLN A 36 -2.14 -2.00 10.78
CA GLN A 36 -1.07 -1.33 11.52
C GLN A 36 0.19 -1.08 10.67
N LEU A 37 0.42 -1.89 9.63
CA LEU A 37 1.65 -1.82 8.82
C LEU A 37 1.56 -0.88 7.60
N ARG A 38 0.43 -0.21 7.37
CA ARG A 38 0.22 0.60 6.16
C ARG A 38 -0.15 2.05 6.45
N GLU A 39 0.66 2.68 7.27
CA GLU A 39 1.07 4.05 7.00
C GLU A 39 2.59 4.03 6.83
N THR A 40 3.07 3.56 5.67
CA THR A 40 4.36 4.09 5.23
C THR A 40 4.18 5.60 5.21
N PRO A 41 4.94 6.37 6.01
CA PRO A 41 4.84 7.82 5.96
C PRO A 41 4.99 8.18 4.49
N ALA A 42 4.01 8.90 3.94
CA ALA A 42 4.08 9.34 2.55
C ALA A 42 5.46 9.96 2.38
N SER A 43 6.27 9.40 1.49
CA SER A 43 7.57 10.00 1.19
C SER A 43 7.27 11.44 0.80
N ASP A 44 8.04 12.37 1.35
CA ASP A 44 7.91 13.77 0.95
C ASP A 44 8.23 13.83 -0.54
N LEU A 45 7.19 13.97 -1.36
CA LEU A 45 7.31 13.92 -2.82
C LEU A 45 8.32 14.95 -3.31
N SER A 46 8.50 16.07 -2.58
CA SER A 46 9.48 17.10 -2.92
C SER A 46 10.94 16.64 -2.82
N THR A 47 11.21 15.53 -2.12
CA THR A 47 12.55 14.95 -1.94
C THR A 47 12.88 13.83 -2.93
N GLU A 48 11.91 13.40 -3.73
CA GLU A 48 12.08 12.35 -4.72
C GLU A 48 12.96 12.85 -5.89
N SER A 49 13.96 12.06 -6.31
CA SER A 49 14.93 12.47 -7.33
C SER A 49 14.33 12.72 -8.73
N PHE A 50 13.09 12.29 -8.97
CA PHE A 50 12.39 12.54 -10.22
C PHE A 50 11.65 13.89 -10.24
N ILE A 51 11.48 14.57 -9.10
CA ILE A 51 10.93 15.93 -9.07
C ILE A 51 12.04 16.90 -9.51
N GLY A 52 11.73 17.77 -10.48
CA GLY A 52 12.66 18.76 -11.00
C GLY A 52 13.47 18.34 -12.23
N ILE A 53 13.32 17.10 -12.73
CA ILE A 53 14.02 16.62 -13.95
C ILE A 53 13.75 17.48 -15.21
N TRP A 54 12.67 18.25 -15.19
CA TRP A 54 12.25 19.13 -16.28
C TRP A 54 12.43 20.62 -15.97
N GLN A 55 12.97 20.97 -14.80
CA GLN A 55 13.09 22.36 -14.34
C GLN A 55 14.01 23.20 -15.25
N ASP A 56 15.09 22.59 -15.76
CA ASP A 56 16.08 23.27 -16.59
C ASP A 56 15.73 23.28 -18.09
N ARG A 57 14.63 22.62 -18.48
CA ARG A 57 14.18 22.55 -19.87
C ARG A 57 13.42 23.81 -20.27
N ASN A 58 14.13 24.70 -20.96
CA ASN A 58 13.55 25.95 -21.48
C ASN A 58 12.39 25.72 -22.47
N ASP A 59 12.39 24.61 -23.20
CA ASP A 59 11.33 24.22 -24.12
C ASP A 59 10.04 23.78 -23.41
N LEU A 60 10.14 23.38 -22.14
CA LEU A 60 8.99 23.01 -21.30
C LEU A 60 8.42 24.17 -20.47
N LYS A 61 8.94 25.40 -20.64
CA LYS A 61 8.37 26.61 -20.01
C LYS A 61 6.92 26.84 -20.42
N ASP A 62 6.58 26.54 -21.66
CA ASP A 62 5.20 26.39 -22.14
C ASP A 62 4.98 24.93 -22.54
N SER A 63 4.64 24.12 -21.54
CA SER A 63 4.38 22.69 -21.72
C SER A 63 3.24 22.43 -22.72
N SER A 64 2.28 23.33 -22.82
CA SER A 64 1.15 23.20 -23.73
C SER A 64 1.57 23.43 -25.18
N ALA A 65 2.41 24.43 -25.44
CA ALA A 65 2.99 24.66 -26.77
C ALA A 65 3.92 23.51 -27.17
N TRP A 66 4.75 23.04 -26.25
CA TRP A 66 5.67 21.91 -26.49
C TRP A 66 4.90 20.65 -26.92
N VAL A 67 3.87 20.23 -26.19
CA VAL A 67 3.05 19.05 -26.55
C VAL A 67 2.37 19.22 -27.92
N ARG A 68 1.85 20.41 -28.23
CA ARG A 68 1.21 20.68 -29.53
C ARG A 68 2.22 20.57 -30.67
N SER A 69 3.41 21.16 -30.52
CA SER A 69 4.46 21.10 -31.55
C SER A 69 4.90 19.67 -31.86
N ILE A 70 5.05 18.82 -30.83
CA ILE A 70 5.40 17.40 -30.99
C ILE A 70 4.27 16.63 -31.69
N ARG A 71 3.01 16.91 -31.34
CA ARG A 71 1.86 16.28 -32.00
C ARG A 71 1.78 16.67 -33.48
N GLU A 72 2.09 17.93 -33.81
CA GLU A 72 2.13 18.38 -35.19
C GLU A 72 3.32 17.81 -35.96
N SER A 73 4.52 17.73 -35.37
CA SER A 73 5.71 17.23 -36.07
C SER A 73 5.73 15.72 -36.25
N GLU A 74 5.28 14.97 -35.24
CA GLU A 74 5.43 13.50 -35.22
C GLU A 74 4.11 12.76 -35.55
N TRP A 75 2.95 13.39 -35.39
CA TRP A 75 1.63 12.72 -35.48
C TRP A 75 0.65 13.36 -36.46
N ALA A 76 0.90 14.58 -36.98
CA ALA A 76 0.06 15.14 -38.03
C ALA A 76 0.54 14.61 -39.38
N LYS A 77 -0.23 13.66 -39.92
CA LYS A 77 -0.13 13.17 -41.29
C LYS A 77 -1.40 13.51 -42.04
#